data_AF-A0A6A4XBD8-F1
#
_entry.id   AF-A0A6A4XBD8-F1
#
_cell.length_a   1.000
_cell.length_b   1.000
_cell.length_c   1.000
_cell.angle_alpha   90.00
_cell.angle_beta   90.00
_cell.angle_gamma   90.00
#
_symmetry.space_group_name_H-M   'P 1'
#
loop_
_entity.id
_entity.type
_entity.pdbx_description
1 polymer ?
#
loop_
_entity_poly.entity_id
_entity_poly.type
_entity_poly.pdbx_seq_one_letter_code
_entity_poly.pdbx_strand_id
1 'polypeptide(L)'
;MKLLVIAALLAVAAARPQDPAYDPAEELRAAGIVRMDMVQNDDGSFQYGYETAGEGQESSQDVSGRPEQIGEEVGIVSQGTYSFVAKDEDGNDVPVTITWRAGPEGVVMEGAAIPVAPEDPNKAAQDAAYAAAAGAGDF
;
A
#
# COMPACT_ATOMS: atom_id res chain seq x y z
N MET A 1 -3.32 -47.63 34.51
CA MET A 1 -4.60 -46.87 34.60
C MET A 1 -4.43 -45.45 35.14
N LYS A 2 -3.81 -45.24 36.31
CA LYS A 2 -3.61 -43.89 36.90
C LYS A 2 -2.82 -42.92 36.02
N LEU A 3 -1.74 -43.40 35.38
CA LEU A 3 -0.92 -42.59 34.48
C LEU A 3 -1.67 -42.13 33.23
N LEU A 4 -2.59 -42.94 32.70
CA LEU A 4 -3.43 -42.57 31.55
C LEU A 4 -4.42 -41.45 31.91
N VAL A 5 -4.99 -41.51 33.11
CA VAL A 5 -5.91 -40.46 33.60
C VAL A 5 -5.18 -39.14 33.80
N ILE A 6 -3.97 -39.16 34.36
CA ILE A 6 -3.15 -37.96 34.55
C ILE A 6 -2.72 -37.37 33.19
N ALA A 7 -2.31 -38.22 32.25
CA ALA A 7 -1.96 -37.78 30.90
C ALA A 7 -3.15 -37.13 30.16
N ALA A 8 -4.35 -37.72 30.29
CA ALA A 8 -5.57 -37.16 29.69
C ALA A 8 -5.94 -35.79 30.29
N LEU A 9 -5.82 -35.63 31.62
CA LEU A 9 -6.10 -34.35 32.28
C LEU A 9 -5.09 -33.27 31.91
N LEU A 10 -3.80 -33.62 31.78
CA LEU A 10 -2.77 -32.70 31.29
C LEU A 10 -3.00 -32.28 29.84
N ALA A 11 -3.46 -33.19 28.98
CA ALA A 11 -3.79 -32.88 27.60
C ALA A 11 -4.97 -31.88 27.50
N VAL A 12 -6.01 -32.06 28.33
CA VAL A 12 -7.14 -31.12 28.38
C VAL A 12 -6.71 -29.75 28.95
N ALA A 13 -5.86 -29.72 29.98
CA ALA A 13 -5.35 -28.48 30.56
C ALA A 13 -4.39 -27.71 29.62
N ALA A 14 -3.67 -28.42 28.76
CA ALA A 14 -2.76 -27.83 27.77
C ALA A 14 -3.45 -27.48 26.43
N ALA A 15 -4.66 -28.00 26.19
CA ALA A 15 -5.44 -27.64 25.02
C ALA A 15 -5.90 -26.18 25.14
N ARG A 16 -5.54 -25.36 24.14
CA ARG A 16 -6.14 -24.02 24.01
C ARG A 16 -7.58 -24.19 23.51
N PRO A 17 -8.56 -23.45 24.05
CA PRO A 17 -9.90 -23.44 23.48
C PRO A 17 -9.80 -22.98 22.02
N GLN A 18 -10.25 -23.82 21.09
CA GLN A 18 -10.57 -23.37 19.74
C GLN A 18 -11.82 -22.50 19.89
N ASP A 19 -11.75 -21.25 19.41
CA ASP A 19 -12.88 -20.33 19.47
C ASP A 19 -14.09 -20.97 18.77
N PRO A 20 -15.15 -21.36 19.48
CA PRO A 20 -16.31 -22.01 18.88
C PRO A 20 -17.07 -21.10 17.91
N ALA A 21 -16.81 -19.78 17.98
CA ALA A 21 -17.36 -18.78 17.08
C ALA A 21 -16.50 -18.56 15.83
N TYR A 22 -15.37 -19.29 15.68
CA TYR A 22 -14.54 -19.20 14.48
C TYR A 22 -15.26 -19.79 13.27
N ASP A 23 -15.87 -18.93 12.47
CA ASP A 23 -16.34 -19.26 11.12
C ASP A 23 -15.33 -18.71 10.09
N PRO A 24 -14.53 -19.57 9.43
CA PRO A 24 -13.64 -19.16 8.35
C PRO A 24 -14.35 -18.39 7.24
N ALA A 25 -15.64 -18.65 7.02
CA ALA A 25 -16.43 -17.95 6.00
C ALA A 25 -16.83 -16.53 6.41
N GLU A 26 -16.85 -16.22 7.71
CA GLU A 26 -17.06 -14.86 8.22
C GLU A 26 -15.76 -14.05 8.13
N GLU A 27 -14.62 -14.65 8.48
CA GLU A 27 -13.30 -14.04 8.33
C GLU A 27 -12.99 -13.68 6.86
N LEU A 28 -13.28 -14.61 5.93
CA LEU A 28 -13.12 -14.36 4.50
C LEU A 28 -14.04 -13.24 3.99
N ARG A 29 -15.25 -13.10 4.54
CA ARG A 29 -16.16 -11.99 4.20
C ARG A 29 -15.70 -10.66 4.76
N ALA A 30 -15.02 -10.66 5.91
CA ALA A 30 -14.57 -9.44 6.55
C ALA A 30 -13.36 -8.81 5.84
N ALA A 31 -12.34 -9.61 5.51
CA ALA A 31 -11.11 -9.10 4.89
C ALA A 31 -10.28 -10.17 4.13
N GLY A 32 -10.92 -11.23 3.62
CA GLY A 32 -10.22 -12.35 2.99
C GLY A 32 -9.48 -11.94 1.71
N ILE A 33 -8.25 -12.42 1.51
CA ILE A 33 -7.51 -12.18 0.25
C ILE A 33 -8.18 -12.97 -0.88
N VAL A 34 -8.61 -12.28 -1.95
CA VAL A 34 -9.24 -12.87 -3.14
C VAL A 34 -8.30 -12.94 -4.34
N ARG A 35 -7.29 -12.07 -4.39
CA ARG A 35 -6.21 -12.09 -5.38
C ARG A 35 -4.88 -11.87 -4.68
N MET A 36 -3.86 -12.63 -5.07
CA MET A 36 -2.49 -12.37 -4.71
C MET A 36 -1.57 -12.86 -5.82
N ASP A 37 -0.80 -11.93 -6.38
CA ASP A 37 0.13 -12.19 -7.47
C ASP A 37 1.51 -11.63 -7.10
N MET A 38 2.57 -12.37 -7.39
CA MET A 38 3.95 -11.92 -7.22
C MET A 38 4.82 -12.54 -8.30
N VAL A 39 5.54 -11.69 -9.01
CA VAL A 39 6.51 -12.05 -10.04
C VAL A 39 7.80 -11.32 -9.75
N GLN A 40 8.91 -12.05 -9.77
CA GLN A 40 10.26 -11.51 -9.70
C GLN A 40 11.05 -12.05 -10.89
N ASN A 41 11.68 -11.15 -11.64
CA ASN A 41 12.42 -11.47 -12.85
C ASN A 41 13.92 -11.52 -12.56
N ASP A 42 14.66 -12.25 -13.40
CA ASP A 42 16.13 -12.39 -13.27
C ASP A 42 16.87 -11.06 -13.45
N ASP A 43 16.27 -10.08 -14.13
CA ASP A 43 16.81 -8.74 -14.31
C ASP A 43 16.63 -7.84 -13.08
N GLY A 44 16.04 -8.35 -11.99
CA GLY A 44 15.77 -7.62 -10.75
C GLY A 44 14.47 -6.81 -10.77
N SER A 45 13.73 -6.80 -11.89
CA SER A 45 12.39 -6.22 -11.91
C SER A 45 11.38 -7.13 -11.20
N PHE A 46 10.34 -6.53 -10.66
CA PHE A 46 9.30 -7.25 -9.94
C PHE A 46 7.93 -6.61 -10.16
N GLN A 47 6.89 -7.42 -9.96
CA GLN A 47 5.52 -6.98 -9.88
C GLN A 47 4.81 -7.76 -8.79
N TYR A 48 4.03 -7.09 -7.96
CA TYR A 48 3.16 -7.76 -7.02
C TYR A 48 1.83 -7.03 -6.90
N GLY A 49 0.80 -7.76 -6.51
CA GLY A 49 -0.50 -7.17 -6.25
C GLY A 49 -1.36 -8.07 -5.39
N TYR A 50 -2.34 -7.45 -4.75
CA TYR A 50 -3.35 -8.16 -3.98
C TYR A 50 -4.71 -7.48 -4.08
N GLU A 51 -5.74 -8.23 -3.68
CA GLU A 51 -7.10 -7.74 -3.50
C GLU A 51 -7.74 -8.47 -2.32
N THR A 52 -8.45 -7.74 -1.47
CA THR A 52 -9.21 -8.27 -0.34
C THR A 52 -10.71 -8.14 -0.62
N ALA A 53 -11.46 -9.18 -0.24
CA ALA A 53 -12.89 -9.11 -0.04
C ALA A 53 -13.21 -8.24 1.20
N GLY A 54 -14.48 -7.88 1.31
CA GLY A 54 -15.01 -7.05 2.39
C GLY A 54 -16.36 -6.50 1.93
N GLU A 55 -17.34 -6.35 2.81
CA GLU A 55 -18.52 -5.53 2.52
C GLU A 55 -18.22 -4.10 2.99
N GLY A 56 -17.58 -3.28 2.13
CA GLY A 56 -17.13 -1.93 2.49
C GLY A 56 -15.77 -1.86 3.19
N GLN A 57 -14.98 -2.94 3.12
CA GLN A 57 -13.60 -3.02 3.63
C GLN A 57 -12.63 -3.56 2.57
N GLU A 58 -13.04 -3.54 1.31
CA GLU A 58 -12.22 -3.97 0.19
C GLU A 58 -10.98 -3.08 0.07
N SER A 59 -9.84 -3.72 -0.19
CA SER A 59 -8.58 -3.05 -0.46
C SER A 59 -7.84 -3.77 -1.58
N SER A 60 -7.16 -3.01 -2.43
CA SER A 60 -6.34 -3.58 -3.49
C SER A 60 -5.06 -2.80 -3.67
N GLN A 61 -4.04 -3.49 -4.14
CA GLN A 61 -2.75 -2.91 -4.46
C GLN A 61 -2.17 -3.56 -5.69
N ASP A 62 -1.54 -2.77 -6.54
CA ASP A 62 -0.71 -3.24 -7.64
C ASP A 62 0.57 -2.40 -7.65
N VAL A 63 1.72 -3.06 -7.67
CA VAL A 63 3.04 -2.43 -7.64
C VAL A 63 3.94 -3.09 -8.66
N SER A 64 4.72 -2.26 -9.36
CA SER A 64 5.83 -2.72 -10.18
C SER A 64 7.08 -1.92 -9.87
N GLY A 65 8.23 -2.57 -9.99
CA GLY A 65 9.52 -1.93 -9.81
C GLY A 65 10.59 -2.55 -10.69
N ARG A 66 11.61 -1.77 -10.98
CA ARG A 66 12.76 -2.21 -11.78
C ARG A 66 14.04 -1.52 -11.33
N PRO A 67 15.21 -2.16 -11.52
CA PRO A 67 16.48 -1.50 -11.35
C PRO A 67 16.67 -0.39 -12.40
N GLU A 68 17.16 0.75 -11.96
CA GLU A 68 17.49 1.89 -12.81
C GLU A 68 18.78 2.54 -12.30
N GLN A 69 19.58 3.10 -13.21
CA GLN A 69 20.79 3.83 -12.87
C GLN A 69 20.40 5.21 -12.30
N ILE A 70 20.77 5.49 -11.06
CA ILE A 70 20.50 6.75 -10.35
C ILE A 70 21.85 7.38 -10.00
N GLY A 71 22.31 8.30 -10.84
CA GLY A 71 23.66 8.86 -10.70
C GLY A 71 24.73 7.78 -10.90
N GLU A 72 25.57 7.57 -9.89
CA GLU A 72 26.64 6.56 -9.92
C GLU A 72 26.20 5.19 -9.36
N GLU A 73 25.00 5.08 -8.80
CA GLU A 73 24.50 3.85 -8.17
C GLU A 73 23.31 3.25 -8.93
N VAL A 74 23.07 1.95 -8.73
CA VAL A 74 21.85 1.29 -9.22
C VAL A 74 20.82 1.29 -8.10
N GLY A 75 19.70 1.97 -8.33
CA GLY A 75 18.55 2.01 -7.42
C GLY A 75 17.36 1.25 -7.99
N ILE A 76 16.31 1.10 -7.18
CA ILE A 76 15.02 0.57 -7.64
C ILE A 76 14.04 1.72 -7.80
N VAL A 77 13.51 1.89 -9.02
CA VAL A 77 12.37 2.78 -9.28
C VAL A 77 11.10 1.94 -9.20
N SER A 78 10.12 2.40 -8.44
CA SER A 78 8.86 1.69 -8.22
C SER A 78 7.67 2.59 -8.42
N GLN A 79 6.55 2.00 -8.83
CA GLN A 79 5.28 2.69 -8.95
C GLN A 79 4.15 1.74 -8.61
N GLY A 80 3.02 2.30 -8.21
CA GLY A 80 1.87 1.49 -7.90
C GLY A 80 0.60 2.27 -7.68
N THR A 81 -0.46 1.50 -7.48
CA THR A 81 -1.78 1.97 -7.12
C THR A 81 -2.23 1.27 -5.86
N TYR A 82 -2.84 2.02 -4.95
CA TYR A 82 -3.50 1.50 -3.75
C TYR A 82 -4.93 2.00 -3.73
N SER A 83 -5.88 1.09 -3.53
CA SER A 83 -7.31 1.41 -3.46
C SER A 83 -7.89 0.84 -2.17
N PHE A 84 -8.78 1.59 -1.52
CA PHE A 84 -9.49 1.15 -0.33
C PHE A 84 -10.83 1.88 -0.20
N VAL A 85 -11.75 1.33 0.59
CA VAL A 85 -13.01 2.00 0.92
C VAL A 85 -12.85 2.82 2.20
N ALA A 86 -13.27 4.09 2.15
CA ALA A 86 -13.31 4.99 3.29
C ALA A 86 -14.76 5.43 3.56
N LYS A 87 -15.02 5.97 4.75
CA LYS A 87 -16.30 6.62 5.06
C LYS A 87 -16.18 8.12 4.86
N ASP A 88 -17.16 8.73 4.18
CA ASP A 88 -17.29 10.19 4.13
C ASP A 88 -17.85 10.77 5.45
N GLU A 89 -18.03 12.09 5.52
CA GLU A 89 -18.61 12.77 6.70
C GLU A 89 -20.05 12.35 6.99
N ASP A 90 -20.78 11.85 5.99
CA ASP A 90 -22.16 11.38 6.08
C ASP A 90 -22.25 9.86 6.39
N GLY A 91 -21.12 9.15 6.44
CA GLY A 91 -21.02 7.73 6.72
C GLY A 91 -21.20 6.80 5.51
N ASN A 92 -21.20 7.33 4.29
CA ASN A 92 -21.27 6.54 3.06
C ASN A 92 -19.90 5.97 2.69
N ASP A 93 -19.91 4.80 2.05
CA ASP A 93 -18.72 4.19 1.49
C ASP A 93 -18.25 4.92 0.23
N VAL A 94 -17.02 5.41 0.27
CA VAL A 94 -16.36 6.11 -0.83
C VAL A 94 -15.07 5.38 -1.20
N PRO A 95 -14.92 4.89 -2.45
CA PRO A 95 -13.67 4.32 -2.90
C PRO A 95 -12.59 5.40 -3.03
N VAL A 96 -11.46 5.17 -2.39
CA VAL A 96 -10.27 6.03 -2.44
C VAL A 96 -9.18 5.30 -3.22
N THR A 97 -8.68 5.93 -4.28
CA THR A 97 -7.55 5.43 -5.05
C THR A 97 -6.40 6.41 -5.01
N ILE A 98 -5.20 5.89 -4.74
CA ILE A 98 -3.95 6.63 -4.69
C ILE A 98 -2.97 5.97 -5.65
N THR A 99 -2.43 6.77 -6.57
CA THR A 99 -1.33 6.39 -7.46
C THR A 99 -0.05 7.00 -6.91
N TRP A 100 1.03 6.23 -6.89
CA TRP A 100 2.32 6.72 -6.42
C TRP A 100 3.45 6.29 -7.35
N ARG A 101 4.50 7.13 -7.39
CA ARG A 101 5.75 6.88 -8.11
C ARG A 101 6.91 7.23 -7.19
N ALA A 102 7.85 6.31 -7.04
CA ALA A 102 9.06 6.47 -6.25
C ALA A 102 10.27 6.29 -7.17
N GLY A 103 11.06 7.36 -7.32
CA GLY A 103 12.22 7.39 -8.21
C GLY A 103 13.30 8.37 -7.73
N PRO A 104 14.23 8.77 -8.62
CA PRO A 104 15.33 9.69 -8.29
C PRO A 104 14.86 11.02 -7.72
N GLU A 105 13.71 11.51 -8.19
CA GLU A 105 13.10 12.78 -7.77
C GLU A 105 12.34 12.68 -6.43
N GLY A 106 12.36 11.51 -5.78
CA GLY A 106 11.63 11.22 -4.55
C GLY A 106 10.31 10.51 -4.80
N VAL A 107 9.35 10.71 -3.88
CA VAL A 107 8.03 10.06 -3.91
C VAL A 107 6.97 11.08 -4.29
N VAL A 108 6.24 10.80 -5.36
CA VAL A 108 5.09 11.59 -5.81
C VAL A 108 3.84 10.75 -5.66
N MET A 109 2.81 11.32 -5.05
CA MET A 109 1.51 10.68 -4.85
C MET A 109 0.41 11.54 -5.46
N GLU A 110 -0.54 10.90 -6.13
CA GLU A 110 -1.68 11.51 -6.81
C GLU A 110 -2.95 10.76 -6.40
N GLY A 111 -4.01 11.49 -6.07
CA GLY A 111 -5.30 10.90 -5.71
C GLY A 111 -6.25 11.94 -5.13
N ALA A 112 -7.56 11.68 -5.20
CA ALA A 112 -8.57 12.62 -4.70
C ALA A 112 -8.46 12.87 -3.18
N ALA A 113 -7.89 11.92 -2.44
CA ALA A 113 -7.64 12.03 -1.00
C ALA A 113 -6.27 12.64 -0.66
N ILE A 114 -5.42 12.91 -1.65
CA ILE A 114 -4.11 13.51 -1.41
C ILE A 114 -4.29 15.03 -1.30
N PRO A 115 -3.87 15.67 -0.19
CA PRO A 115 -3.97 17.11 -0.03
C PRO A 115 -3.23 17.85 -1.16
N VAL A 116 -3.94 18.70 -1.88
CA VAL A 116 -3.35 19.59 -2.88
C VAL A 116 -2.93 20.89 -2.19
N ALA A 117 -1.68 21.30 -2.40
CA ALA A 117 -1.21 22.58 -1.88
C ALA A 117 -2.05 23.74 -2.46
N PRO A 118 -2.39 24.77 -1.67
CA PRO A 118 -3.06 25.95 -2.21
C PRO A 118 -2.26 26.58 -3.35
N GLU A 119 -2.95 27.17 -4.34
CA GLU A 119 -2.26 27.95 -5.38
C GLU A 119 -1.51 29.13 -4.74
N ASP A 120 -0.19 29.22 -4.96
CA ASP A 120 0.59 30.39 -4.54
C ASP A 120 0.29 31.56 -5.51
N PRO A 121 -0.31 32.67 -5.03
CA PRO A 121 -0.65 33.81 -5.87
C PRO A 121 0.58 34.47 -6.52
N ASN A 122 1.78 34.23 -6.00
CA ASN A 122 3.03 34.77 -6.52
C ASN A 122 3.83 33.78 -7.37
N LYS A 123 3.31 32.56 -7.62
CA LYS A 123 4.05 31.50 -8.34
C LYS A 123 4.60 31.98 -9.67
N ALA A 124 3.81 32.70 -10.46
CA ALA A 124 4.24 33.23 -11.75
C ALA A 124 5.38 34.26 -11.62
N ALA A 125 5.37 35.11 -10.59
CA ALA A 125 6.42 36.09 -10.35
C ALA A 125 7.71 35.41 -9.85
N GLN A 126 7.60 34.38 -9.03
CA GLN A 126 8.73 33.57 -8.57
C GLN A 126 9.37 32.79 -9.72
N ASP A 127 8.56 32.13 -10.55
CA ASP A 127 9.02 31.39 -11.73
C ASP A 127 9.76 32.33 -12.71
N ALA A 128 9.23 33.54 -12.94
CA ALA A 128 9.87 34.55 -13.78
C ALA A 128 11.19 35.07 -13.19
N ALA A 129 11.25 35.31 -11.87
CA ALA A 129 12.46 35.72 -11.19
C ALA A 129 13.54 34.62 -11.23
N TYR A 130 13.14 33.35 -11.08
CA TYR A 130 14.05 32.21 -11.14
C TYR A 130 14.61 32.00 -12.55
N ALA A 131 13.77 32.11 -13.59
CA ALA A 131 14.21 32.05 -14.98
C ALA A 131 15.18 33.20 -15.33
N ALA A 132 14.92 34.41 -14.84
CA ALA A 132 15.82 35.56 -15.02
C ALA A 132 17.16 35.36 -14.30
N ALA A 133 17.16 34.77 -13.10
CA ALA A 133 18.38 34.45 -12.36
C ALA A 133 19.18 33.31 -13.01
N ALA A 134 18.51 32.27 -13.52
CA ALA A 134 19.16 31.15 -14.22
C ALA A 134 19.76 31.57 -15.57
N GLY A 135 19.13 32.51 -16.29
CA GLY A 135 19.66 33.09 -17.53
C GLY A 135 20.81 34.09 -17.33
N ALA A 136 21.07 34.53 -16.10
CA ALA A 136 22.13 35.50 -15.78
C ALA A 136 23.46 34.84 -15.36
N GLY A 137 23.55 33.51 -15.37
CA GLY A 137 24.72 32.74 -14.96
C GLY A 137 25.80 32.53 -16.03
N ASP A 138 25.67 33.15 -17.21
CA ASP A 138 26.65 33.06 -18.30
C ASP A 138 27.55 34.32 -18.28
N PHE A 139 28.48 34.37 -17.32
CA PHE A 139 29.58 35.35 -17.25
C PHE A 139 30.90 34.65 -16.93
#